data_AF-A0AAX3X1I6-F1
#
_entry.id   AF-A0AAX3X1I6-F1
#
_cell.length_a   1.000
_cell.length_b   1.000
_cell.length_c   1.000
_cell.angle_alpha   90.00
_cell.angle_beta   90.00
_cell.angle_gamma   90.00
#
_symmetry.space_group_name_H-M   'P 1'
#
loop_
_entity.id
_entity.type
_entity.pdbx_description
1 polymer ?
#
loop_
_entity_poly.entity_id
_entity_poly.type
_entity_poly.pdbx_seq_one_letter_code
_entity_poly.pdbx_strand_id
1 'polypeptide(L)' 'MMKMDNVNIYEIIGTSFDPVYMALYQLSDNEEIVIDKYTIRKTDKFYEIENEDLHECFSEKEECYQFLNNMIMSN' A
#
# COMPACT_ATOMS: atom_id res chain seq x y z
N MET A 1 -10.69 28.86 10.86
CA MET A 1 -11.37 27.66 10.35
C MET A 1 -10.34 26.55 10.34
N MET A 2 -10.29 25.70 11.37
CA MET A 2 -9.37 24.56 11.40
C MET A 2 -9.94 23.51 10.44
N LYS A 3 -9.18 23.17 9.40
CA LYS A 3 -9.50 22.00 8.57
C LYS A 3 -9.41 20.79 9.50
N MET A 4 -10.51 20.07 9.62
CA MET A 4 -10.48 18.76 10.24
C MET A 4 -9.76 17.86 9.23
N ASP A 5 -8.46 17.65 9.45
CA ASP A 5 -7.76 16.59 8.74
C ASP A 5 -8.47 15.29 9.12
N ASN A 6 -8.89 14.50 8.14
CA ASN A 6 -9.41 13.16 8.39
C ASN A 6 -8.25 12.35 8.97
N VAL A 7 -8.11 12.42 10.29
CA VAL A 7 -7.11 11.66 11.03
C VAL A 7 -7.41 10.20 10.73
N ASN A 8 -6.56 9.62 9.91
CA ASN A 8 -6.71 8.25 9.52
C ASN A 8 -6.59 7.43 10.82
N ILE A 9 -7.56 6.55 11.10
CA ILE A 9 -7.60 5.80 12.34
C ILE A 9 -6.30 4.98 12.57
N TYR A 10 -5.55 4.72 11.49
CA TYR A 10 -4.24 4.07 11.51
C TYR A 10 -3.09 4.94 12.05
N GLU A 11 -3.18 6.28 11.99
CA GLU A 11 -2.23 7.17 12.70
C GLU A 11 -2.37 7.02 14.23
N ILE A 12 -3.53 6.55 14.70
CA ILE A 12 -3.86 6.38 16.12
C ILE A 12 -3.58 4.95 16.62
N ILE A 13 -3.80 3.92 15.79
CA ILE A 13 -3.73 2.50 16.19
C ILE A 13 -2.41 1.83 15.74
N GLY A 14 -1.68 2.45 14.81
CA GLY A 14 -0.47 1.90 14.21
C GLY A 14 -0.78 0.96 13.03
N THR A 15 0.11 0.96 12.04
CA THR A 15 0.00 0.14 10.81
C THR A 15 0.00 -1.37 11.06
N SER A 16 0.38 -1.79 12.27
CA SER A 16 0.50 -3.18 12.71
C SER A 16 -0.80 -3.99 12.74
N PHE A 17 -1.96 -3.39 12.52
CA PHE A 17 -3.25 -4.10 12.45
C PHE A 17 -3.90 -4.03 11.06
N ASP A 18 -3.28 -3.33 10.11
CA ASP A 18 -3.83 -3.20 8.77
C ASP A 18 -3.51 -4.47 7.94
N PRO A 19 -4.52 -5.19 7.42
CA PRO A 19 -4.31 -6.39 6.64
C PRO A 19 -3.50 -6.16 5.35
N VAL A 20 -3.66 -4.99 4.72
CA VAL A 20 -2.89 -4.57 3.54
C VAL A 20 -1.44 -4.35 3.93
N TYR A 21 -1.19 -3.59 5.01
CA TYR A 21 0.18 -3.38 5.51
C TYR A 21 0.85 -4.70 5.89
N MET A 22 0.14 -5.61 6.57
CA MET A 22 0.65 -6.94 6.91
C MET A 22 0.99 -7.77 5.67
N ALA A 23 0.11 -7.79 4.67
CA ALA A 23 0.33 -8.53 3.43
C ALA A 23 1.56 -7.99 2.68
N LEU A 24 1.70 -6.66 2.59
CA LEU A 24 2.86 -5.99 2.01
C LEU A 24 4.15 -6.26 2.82
N TYR A 25 4.04 -6.36 4.14
CA TYR A 25 5.18 -6.64 5.01
C TYR A 25 5.69 -8.07 4.83
N GLN A 26 4.79 -9.04 4.63
CA GLN A 26 5.08 -10.46 4.45
C GLN A 26 5.53 -10.81 3.01
N LEU A 27 5.41 -9.88 2.08
CA LEU A 27 5.78 -10.08 0.68
C LEU A 27 7.30 -10.20 0.52
N SER A 28 7.77 -11.33 0.00
CA SER A 28 9.19 -11.62 -0.22
C SER A 28 9.63 -11.23 -1.64
N ASP A 29 10.95 -11.17 -1.86
CA ASP A 29 11.50 -10.90 -3.19
C ASP A 29 11.06 -11.94 -4.22
N ASN A 30 10.62 -11.45 -5.39
CA ASN A 30 10.01 -12.19 -6.50
C ASN A 30 8.65 -12.82 -6.17
N GLU A 31 7.99 -12.39 -5.09
CA GLU A 31 6.60 -12.72 -4.83
C GLU A 31 5.68 -11.60 -5.30
N GLU A 32 4.45 -12.00 -5.63
CA GLU A 32 3.36 -11.08 -5.92
C GLU A 32 2.11 -11.48 -5.14
N ILE A 33 1.33 -10.47 -4.78
CA ILE A 33 0.03 -10.61 -4.13
C ILE A 33 -0.97 -9.74 -4.88
N VAL A 34 -2.24 -10.13 -4.84
CA VAL A 34 -3.33 -9.34 -5.40
C VAL A 34 -4.13 -8.76 -4.24
N ILE A 35 -4.27 -7.44 -4.21
CA ILE A 35 -5.10 -6.72 -3.25
C ILE A 35 -6.09 -5.86 -4.05
N ASP A 36 -7.38 -6.19 -3.90
CA ASP A 36 -8.45 -5.63 -4.71
C ASP A 36 -8.19 -5.83 -6.22
N LYS A 37 -8.08 -4.76 -7.01
CA LYS A 37 -7.76 -4.80 -8.46
C LYS A 37 -6.28 -4.57 -8.77
N TYR A 38 -5.43 -4.50 -7.75
CA TYR A 38 -4.00 -4.21 -7.91
C TYR A 38 -3.17 -5.46 -7.64
N THR A 39 -2.22 -5.73 -8.53
CA THR A 39 -1.13 -6.68 -8.31
C THR A 39 0.02 -5.93 -7.68
N ILE A 40 0.50 -6.40 -6.54
CA ILE A 40 1.67 -5.88 -5.85
C ILE A 40 2.78 -6.90 -5.95
N ARG A 41 3.90 -6.51 -6.55
CA ARG A 41 5.07 -7.36 -6.72
C ARG A 41 6.24 -6.78 -5.94
N LYS A 42 6.94 -7.63 -5.19
CA LYS A 42 8.19 -7.23 -4.55
C LYS A 42 9.34 -7.75 -5.40
N THR A 43 10.12 -6.86 -5.99
CA THR A 43 11.39 -7.18 -6.65
C THR A 43 12.58 -6.95 -5.71
N ASP A 44 13.78 -7.32 -6.13
CA ASP A 44 15.02 -7.10 -5.35
C ASP A 44 15.20 -5.63 -4.91
N LYS A 45 14.63 -4.68 -5.66
CA LYS A 45 14.81 -3.24 -5.43
C LYS A 45 13.54 -2.48 -5.13
N PHE A 46 12.39 -2.92 -5.66
CA PHE A 46 11.17 -2.12 -5.63
C PHE A 46 9.95 -2.90 -5.18
N TYR A 47 8.94 -2.17 -4.75
CA TYR A 47 7.56 -2.62 -4.67
C TYR A 47 6.83 -2.04 -5.86
N GLU A 48 6.33 -2.91 -6.72
CA GLU A 48 5.59 -2.54 -7.93
C GLU A 48 4.11 -2.70 -7.63
N ILE A 49 3.30 -1.71 -7.99
CA ILE A 49 1.84 -1.79 -7.97
C ILE A 49 1.38 -1.65 -9.41
N GLU A 50 0.68 -2.66 -9.92
CA GLU A 50 0.17 -2.66 -11.29
C GLU A 50 -1.31 -3.05 -11.37
N ASN A 51 -2.01 -2.46 -12.33
CA ASN A 51 -3.30 -2.93 -12.83
C ASN A 51 -3.40 -2.62 -14.35
N GLU A 52 -4.58 -2.74 -14.95
CA GLU A 52 -4.76 -2.50 -16.39
C GLU A 52 -4.42 -1.06 -16.83
N ASP A 53 -4.54 -0.07 -15.93
CA ASP A 53 -4.41 1.36 -16.24
C ASP A 53 -3.22 2.05 -15.53
N LEU A 54 -2.56 1.36 -14.60
CA LEU A 54 -1.58 1.95 -13.69
C LEU A 54 -0.39 1.01 -13.49
N HIS A 55 0.81 1.58 -13.46
CA HIS A 55 2.02 0.91 -13.01
C HIS A 55 2.90 1.91 -12.27
N GLU A 56 3.14 1.66 -10.98
CA GLU A 56 3.95 2.52 -10.11
C GLU A 56 4.98 1.70 -9.32
N CYS A 57 6.17 2.27 -9.11
CA CYS A 57 7.27 1.59 -8.43
C CYS A 57 7.77 2.41 -7.23
N PHE A 58 7.92 1.76 -6.09
CA PHE A 58 8.33 2.38 -4.84
C PHE A 58 9.57 1.70 -4.28
N SER A 59 10.51 2.49 -3.75
CA SER A 59 11.72 1.95 -3.11
C SER A 59 11.46 1.59 -1.64
N GLU A 60 10.55 2.32 -0.99
CA GLU A 60 10.21 2.16 0.41
C GLU A 60 8.83 1.48 0.57
N LYS A 61 8.72 0.58 1.56
CA LYS A 61 7.47 -0.14 1.86
C LYS A 61 6.36 0.83 2.24
N GLU A 62 6.71 1.83 3.04
CA GLU A 62 5.79 2.83 3.57
C GLU A 62 5.13 3.65 2.46
N GLU A 63 5.90 4.07 1.45
CA GLU A 63 5.38 4.79 0.29
C GLU A 63 4.43 3.92 -0.54
N CYS A 64 4.81 2.66 -0.79
CA CYS A 64 3.98 1.68 -1.47
C CYS A 64 2.63 1.48 -0.75
N TYR A 65 2.68 1.29 0.57
CA TYR A 65 1.47 1.14 1.40
C TYR A 65 0.60 2.39 1.37
N GLN A 66 1.17 3.59 1.53
CA GLN A 66 0.41 4.84 1.52
C GLN A 66 -0.29 5.03 0.17
N PHE A 67 0.41 4.76 -0.93
CA PHE A 67 -0.15 4.83 -2.26
C PHE A 67 -1.30 3.84 -2.42
N LEU A 68 -1.08 2.55 -2.10
CA LEU A 68 -2.08 1.50 -2.22
C LEU A 68 -3.32 1.80 -1.36
N ASN A 69 -3.13 2.23 -0.11
CA ASN A 69 -4.21 2.55 0.81
C ASN A 69 -5.06 3.74 0.30
N ASN A 70 -4.42 4.77 -0.25
CA ASN A 70 -5.14 5.89 -0.86
C ASN A 70 -5.97 5.44 -2.07
N MET A 71 -5.44 4.54 -2.89
CA MET A 71 -6.12 4.02 -4.08
C MET A 71 -7.30 3.11 -3.73
N ILE A 72 -7.20 2.33 -2.65
CA ILE A 72 -8.29 1.47 -2.15
C ILE A 72 -9.39 2.33 -1.50
N MET A 73 -9.03 3.30 -0.67
CA MET A 73 -9.99 4.16 0.05
C MET A 73 -10.71 5.18 -0.83
N SER A 74 -10.16 5.47 -2.02
CA SER A 74 -10.77 6.41 -2.97
C SER A 74 -11.79 5.77 -3.92
N ASN A 75 -11.95 4.45 -3.90
CA ASN A 75 -13.03 3.73 -4.60
C ASN A 75 -14.16 3.38 -3.64
#